data_AF-A0A9P1HDL1-F1
#
_entry.id   AF-A0A9P1HDL1-F1
#
_cell.length_a   1.000
_cell.length_b   1.000
_cell.length_c   1.000
_cell.angle_alpha   90.00
_cell.angle_beta   90.00
_cell.angle_gamma   90.00
#
_symmetry.space_group_name_H-M   'P 1'
#
loop_
_entity.id
_entity.type
_entity.pdbx_description
1 polymer ?
#
loop_
_entity_poly.entity_id
_entity_poly.type
_entity_poly.pdbx_seq_one_letter_code
_entity_poly.pdbx_strand_id
1 'polypeptide(L)'
;MTDTRWSDGEREGAYADSKKKTPQDKIAHQSFETCREACEVNERCLQFSFKAGRCRIDFSMKLGKPQPTKEDTKPQDRIYSGWMVSRITKWVDDHQTCKLTYWPTP
;
A
#
# COMPACT_ATOMS: atom_id res chain seq x y z
N MET A 1 18.59 -21.38 2.36
CA MET A 1 17.62 -20.84 3.33
C MET A 1 16.52 -20.14 2.54
N THR A 2 15.45 -20.85 2.19
CA THR A 2 14.29 -20.25 1.52
C THR A 2 13.29 -19.87 2.60
N ASP A 3 13.15 -18.57 2.85
CA ASP A 3 12.20 -18.00 3.83
C ASP A 3 10.77 -18.42 3.44
N THR A 4 10.16 -19.34 4.18
CA THR A 4 8.78 -19.86 3.98
C THR A 4 7.69 -18.91 4.50
N ARG A 5 8.04 -17.64 4.72
CA ARG A 5 7.25 -16.72 5.54
C ARG A 5 6.10 -16.03 4.80
N TRP A 6 5.99 -16.19 3.48
CA TRP A 6 4.97 -15.59 2.64
C TRP A 6 4.55 -16.55 1.53
N SER A 7 3.24 -16.61 1.25
CA SER A 7 2.75 -17.42 0.14
C SER A 7 3.22 -16.87 -1.21
N ASP A 8 3.32 -17.73 -2.21
CA ASP A 8 3.70 -17.29 -3.55
C ASP A 8 2.71 -16.27 -4.13
N GLY A 9 1.40 -16.41 -3.81
CA GLY A 9 0.39 -15.41 -4.14
C GLY A 9 0.59 -14.05 -3.45
N GLU A 10 1.17 -14.00 -2.26
CA GLU A 10 1.53 -12.74 -1.59
C GLU A 10 2.77 -12.07 -2.19
N ARG A 11 3.68 -12.87 -2.75
CA ARG A 11 4.87 -12.42 -3.48
C ARG A 11 4.51 -11.92 -4.88
N GLU A 12 3.61 -12.61 -5.56
CA GLU A 12 3.07 -12.25 -6.87
C GLU A 12 2.14 -11.03 -6.80
N GLY A 13 1.24 -11.00 -5.81
CA GLY A 13 0.26 -9.92 -5.62
C GLY A 13 0.87 -8.56 -5.23
N ALA A 14 2.16 -8.50 -4.92
CA ALA A 14 2.89 -7.23 -4.77
C ALA A 14 3.03 -6.47 -6.10
N TYR A 15 2.83 -7.13 -7.26
CA TYR A 15 2.86 -6.51 -8.59
C TYR A 15 1.82 -7.15 -9.51
N ALA A 16 0.60 -6.62 -9.52
CA ALA A 16 -0.44 -7.04 -10.47
C ALA A 16 -0.13 -6.61 -11.92
N ASP A 17 0.86 -5.75 -12.16
CA ASP A 17 1.38 -5.43 -13.50
C ASP A 17 2.82 -5.94 -13.65
N SER A 18 2.95 -7.26 -13.79
CA SER A 18 4.22 -7.98 -13.82
C SER A 18 5.06 -7.70 -15.07
N LYS A 19 4.53 -7.01 -16.09
CA LYS A 19 5.17 -6.91 -17.41
C LYS A 19 6.15 -5.74 -17.54
N LYS A 20 6.14 -4.72 -16.66
CA LYS A 20 7.12 -3.62 -16.66
C LYS A 20 7.39 -3.07 -15.25
N LYS A 21 8.28 -3.72 -14.49
CA LYS A 21 8.79 -3.17 -13.22
C LYS A 21 9.83 -2.07 -13.48
N THR A 22 9.61 -0.88 -12.93
CA THR A 22 10.59 0.20 -12.87
C THR A 22 11.80 -0.20 -12.01
N PRO A 23 12.94 0.52 -12.05
CA PRO A 23 14.05 0.28 -11.13
C PRO A 23 13.64 0.35 -9.65
N GLN A 24 12.79 1.32 -9.31
CA GLN A 24 12.26 1.53 -7.96
C GLN A 24 11.41 0.35 -7.52
N ASP A 25 10.61 -0.21 -8.43
CA ASP A 25 9.80 -1.39 -8.17
C ASP A 25 10.63 -2.62 -7.77
N LYS A 26 11.86 -2.74 -8.29
CA LYS A 26 12.75 -3.86 -7.99
C LYS A 26 13.34 -3.76 -6.58
N ILE A 27 13.51 -2.54 -6.07
CA ILE A 27 14.12 -2.29 -4.76
C ILE A 27 13.09 -1.93 -3.67
N ALA A 28 11.82 -1.72 -4.03
CA ALA A 28 10.77 -1.25 -3.14
C ALA A 28 10.63 -2.02 -1.82
N HIS A 29 10.97 -3.30 -1.83
CA HIS A 29 10.87 -4.19 -0.67
C HIS A 29 12.02 -4.05 0.34
N GLN A 30 13.05 -3.26 0.04
CA GLN A 30 14.27 -3.17 0.86
C GLN A 30 14.07 -2.27 2.09
N SER A 31 13.36 -1.16 1.95
CA SER A 31 13.06 -0.24 3.05
C SER A 31 11.72 0.47 2.86
N PHE A 32 11.24 1.11 3.93
CA PHE A 32 10.06 1.97 3.87
C PHE A 32 10.22 3.11 2.86
N GLU A 33 11.40 3.71 2.80
CA GLU A 33 11.75 4.80 1.87
C GLU A 33 11.72 4.31 0.43
N THR A 34 12.33 3.18 0.12
CA THR A 34 12.28 2.61 -1.25
C THR A 34 10.85 2.23 -1.66
N CYS A 35 10.01 1.81 -0.71
CA CYS A 35 8.60 1.53 -0.96
C CYS A 35 7.81 2.81 -1.27
N ARG A 36 8.12 3.90 -0.56
CA ARG A 36 7.58 5.22 -0.83
C ARG A 36 7.98 5.70 -2.22
N GLU A 37 9.26 5.62 -2.57
CA GLU A 37 9.78 6.02 -3.89
C GLU A 37 9.09 5.26 -5.04
N ALA A 38 8.86 3.95 -4.87
CA ALA A 38 8.11 3.17 -5.86
C ALA A 38 6.66 3.68 -6.03
N CYS A 39 6.00 4.08 -4.95
CA CYS A 39 4.69 4.72 -5.01
C CYS A 39 4.77 6.13 -5.65
N GLU A 40 5.84 6.89 -5.42
CA GLU A 40 6.04 8.21 -6.05
C GLU A 40 6.26 8.08 -7.56
N VAL A 41 6.99 7.07 -8.04
CA VAL A 41 7.19 6.82 -9.48
C VAL A 41 5.91 6.38 -10.18
N ASN A 42 5.04 5.62 -9.49
CA ASN A 42 3.76 5.22 -10.05
C ASN A 42 2.69 6.30 -9.83
N GLU A 43 2.37 7.07 -10.87
CA GLU A 43 1.41 8.20 -10.79
C GLU A 43 0.02 7.80 -10.29
N ARG A 44 -0.38 6.54 -10.45
CA ARG A 44 -1.68 6.03 -9.97
C ARG A 44 -1.67 5.68 -8.49
N CYS A 45 -0.51 5.56 -7.86
CA CYS A 45 -0.39 5.19 -6.46
C CYS A 45 -0.92 6.30 -5.55
N LEU A 46 -1.82 5.92 -4.64
CA LEU A 46 -2.42 6.81 -3.63
C LEU A 46 -1.93 6.47 -2.22
N GLN A 47 -1.66 5.20 -1.95
CA GLN A 47 -1.28 4.68 -0.64
C GLN A 47 -0.21 3.58 -0.80
N PHE A 48 0.65 3.43 0.20
CA PHE A 48 1.58 2.29 0.27
C PHE A 48 1.70 1.77 1.70
N SER A 49 2.15 0.52 1.83
CA SER A 49 2.50 -0.08 3.11
C SER A 49 3.75 -0.95 2.98
N PHE A 50 4.56 -0.93 4.03
CA PHE A 50 5.79 -1.69 4.16
C PHE A 50 5.73 -2.58 5.39
N LYS A 51 6.14 -3.83 5.21
CA LYS A 51 6.41 -4.79 6.29
C LYS A 51 7.70 -5.50 5.93
N ALA A 52 8.67 -5.54 6.84
CA ALA A 52 10.04 -6.02 6.61
C ALA A 52 10.21 -6.99 5.43
N GLY A 53 10.78 -6.51 4.32
CA GLY A 53 10.99 -7.29 3.10
C GLY A 53 9.83 -7.31 2.10
N ARG A 54 8.77 -6.52 2.32
CA ARG A 54 7.59 -6.42 1.44
C ARG A 54 7.14 -4.98 1.33
N CYS A 55 6.93 -4.55 0.09
CA CYS A 55 6.23 -3.32 -0.24
C CYS A 55 4.91 -3.64 -0.93
N ARG A 56 3.88 -2.90 -0.56
CA ARG A 56 2.57 -2.92 -1.21
C ARG A 56 2.21 -1.50 -1.58
N ILE A 57 1.95 -1.25 -2.85
CA ILE A 57 1.34 -0.01 -3.34
C ILE A 57 -0.14 -0.26 -3.63
N ASP A 58 -0.98 0.72 -3.36
CA ASP A 58 -2.42 0.67 -3.57
C ASP A 58 -2.88 1.91 -4.37
N PHE A 59 -3.77 1.66 -5.34
CA PHE A 59 -4.37 2.67 -6.21
C PHE A 59 -5.73 3.17 -5.68
N SER A 60 -6.07 2.79 -4.45
CA SER A 60 -7.28 3.21 -3.75
C SER A 60 -6.95 3.56 -2.31
N MET A 61 -7.76 4.42 -1.72
CA MET A 61 -7.59 4.84 -0.32
C MET A 61 -8.30 3.84 0.59
N LYS A 62 -7.52 3.12 1.39
CA LYS A 62 -8.03 2.13 2.34
C LYS A 62 -7.90 2.67 3.75
N LEU A 63 -9.05 3.02 4.32
CA LEU A 63 -9.17 3.36 5.73
C LEU A 63 -9.29 2.06 6.54
N GLY A 64 -8.44 1.91 7.54
CA GLY A 64 -8.41 0.76 8.44
C GLY A 64 -8.21 1.19 9.89
N LYS A 65 -8.44 0.26 10.81
CA LYS A 65 -8.11 0.48 12.22
C LYS A 65 -6.60 0.30 12.42
N PRO A 66 -5.97 1.08 13.33
CA PRO A 66 -4.60 0.80 13.75
C PRO A 66 -4.47 -0.64 14.22
N GLN A 67 -3.44 -1.34 13.75
CA GLN A 67 -3.15 -2.69 14.24
C GLN A 67 -2.49 -2.58 15.62
N PRO A 68 -3.11 -3.07 16.70
CA PRO A 68 -2.51 -3.00 18.02
C PRO A 68 -1.26 -3.89 18.09
N THR A 69 -0.21 -3.39 18.73
CA THR A 69 0.97 -4.19 19.07
C THR A 69 0.59 -5.18 20.15
N LYS A 70 0.74 -6.47 19.86
CA LYS A 70 0.71 -7.55 20.86
C LYS A 70 2.05 -7.64 21.58
N GLU A 71 2.10 -8.21 22.78
CA GLU A 71 3.36 -8.36 23.56
C GLU A 71 4.49 -9.05 22.78
N ASP A 72 4.15 -9.98 21.89
CA ASP A 72 5.07 -10.74 21.06
C ASP A 72 5.42 -10.07 19.72
N THR A 73 4.92 -8.85 19.47
CA THR A 73 5.14 -8.14 18.19
C THR A 73 6.61 -7.74 18.05
N LYS A 74 7.30 -8.38 17.11
CA LYS A 74 8.69 -8.04 16.80
C LYS A 74 8.74 -6.83 15.86
N PRO A 75 9.86 -6.10 15.78
CA PRO A 75 10.00 -4.97 14.86
C PRO A 75 9.62 -5.31 13.41
N GLN A 76 9.97 -6.51 12.93
CA GLN A 76 9.62 -6.99 11.59
C GLN A 76 8.13 -7.27 11.37
N ASP A 77 7.35 -7.40 12.45
CA ASP A 77 5.91 -7.63 12.37
C ASP A 77 5.13 -6.33 12.20
N ARG A 78 5.78 -5.18 12.46
CA ARG A 78 5.18 -3.86 12.31
C ARG A 78 4.96 -3.53 10.85
N ILE A 79 3.79 -2.96 10.58
CA ILE A 79 3.42 -2.44 9.26
C ILE A 79 3.46 -0.92 9.34
N TYR A 80 4.18 -0.33 8.40
CA TYR A 80 4.28 1.12 8.23
C TYR A 80 3.52 1.50 6.97
N SER A 81 2.63 2.49 7.06
CA SER A 81 1.82 2.93 5.93
C SER A 81 2.08 4.39 5.61
N GLY A 82 2.03 4.74 4.33
CA GLY A 82 2.15 6.12 3.85
C GLY A 82 1.13 6.46 2.78
N TRP A 83 0.88 7.76 2.62
CA TRP A 83 -0.21 8.31 1.81
C TRP A 83 0.34 9.40 0.89
N MET A 84 -0.03 9.38 -0.39
CA MET A 84 0.26 10.44 -1.34
C MET A 84 -0.80 11.53 -1.22
N VAL A 85 -0.76 12.29 -0.13
CA VAL A 85 -1.82 13.23 0.27
C VAL A 85 -2.20 14.19 -0.85
N SER A 86 -1.23 14.76 -1.57
CA SER A 86 -1.50 15.66 -2.70
C SER A 86 -2.28 14.99 -3.83
N ARG A 87 -1.96 13.73 -4.16
CA ARG A 87 -2.70 12.96 -5.18
C ARG A 87 -4.09 12.58 -4.70
N ILE A 88 -4.23 12.28 -3.41
CA ILE A 88 -5.52 11.99 -2.79
C ILE A 88 -6.42 13.21 -2.83
N THR A 89 -5.91 14.40 -2.46
CA THR A 89 -6.67 15.65 -2.56
C THR A 89 -7.14 15.89 -3.99
N LYS A 90 -6.23 15.77 -4.97
CA LYS A 90 -6.61 15.88 -6.38
C LYS A 90 -7.67 14.86 -6.78
N TRP A 91 -7.52 13.60 -6.38
CA TRP A 91 -8.50 12.55 -6.67
C TRP A 91 -9.87 12.90 -6.08
N VAL A 92 -9.93 13.41 -4.84
CA VAL A 92 -11.17 13.86 -4.20
C VAL A 92 -11.81 15.00 -4.99
N ASP A 93 -11.02 16.01 -5.37
CA ASP A 93 -11.49 17.17 -6.14
C ASP A 93 -12.06 16.78 -7.50
N ASP A 94 -11.40 15.86 -8.19
CA ASP A 94 -11.84 15.34 -9.49
C ASP A 94 -13.12 14.47 -9.36
N HIS A 95 -13.49 14.00 -8.16
CA HIS A 95 -14.60 13.06 -7.91
C HIS A 95 -15.66 13.59 -6.94
N GLN A 96 -15.78 14.91 -6.75
CA GLN A 96 -16.76 15.53 -5.83
C GLN A 96 -18.24 15.34 -6.24
N THR A 97 -18.53 14.61 -7.32
CA THR A 97 -19.89 14.42 -7.86
C THR A 97 -20.73 13.40 -7.09
N CYS A 98 -20.30 12.95 -5.91
CA CYS A 98 -21.07 12.04 -5.07
C CYS A 98 -22.42 12.67 -4.71
N LYS A 99 -23.51 12.14 -5.28
CA LYS A 99 -24.87 12.49 -4.86
C LYS A 99 -25.10 11.99 -3.43
N LEU A 100 -26.04 12.62 -2.71
CA LEU A 100 -26.45 12.21 -1.37
C LEU A 100 -26.65 10.69 -1.31
N THR A 101 -25.94 10.04 -0.40
CA THR A 101 -26.10 8.61 -0.13
C THR A 101 -27.48 8.37 0.48
N TYR A 102 -28.33 7.60 -0.18
CA TYR A 102 -29.58 7.12 0.40
C TYR A 102 -29.27 5.93 1.30
N TRP A 103 -29.30 6.14 2.61
CA TRP A 103 -29.25 5.06 3.59
C TRP A 103 -30.68 4.51 3.77
N PRO A 104 -30.94 3.22 3.47
CA PRO A 104 -32.25 2.65 3.76
C PRO A 104 -32.49 2.73 5.28
N THR A 105 -33.62 3.31 5.67
CA THR A 105 -34.07 3.25 7.07
C THR A 105 -34.48 1.83 7.43
N PRO A 106 -34.33 1.42 8.71
CA PRO A 106 -34.76 0.09 9.18
C PRO A 106 -36.23 -0.21 8.86
#